data_AF-L7MRR6-F1
#
_entry.id   AF-L7MRR6-F1
#
_cell.length_a   1.000
_cell.length_b   1.000
_cell.length_c   1.000
_cell.angle_alpha   90.00
_cell.angle_beta   90.00
_cell.angle_gamma   90.00
#
_symmetry.space_group_name_H-M   'P 1'
#
loop_
_entity.id
_entity.type
_entity.pdbx_description
1 polymer ?
#
loop_
_entity_poly.entity_id
_entity_poly.type
_entity_poly.pdbx_seq_one_letter_code
_entity_poly.pdbx_strand_id
1 'polypeptide(L)'
;AQMCPKHGTDFLEYKCRYCCSVAVFFCFGTTHFCNACHDDFQRMTSIPKEELPHCPAGPKGKQLEGTECPLHVVHPPTGEEFALGCGVCRNAHTF
;
A
#
# COMPACT_ATOMS: atom_id res chain seq x y z
N ALA A 1 -5.90 -11.81 5.21
CA ALA A 1 -6.25 -10.49 5.77
C ALA A 1 -6.70 -10.69 7.20
N GLN A 2 -6.04 -10.05 8.18
CA GLN A 2 -6.43 -10.21 9.59
C GLN A 2 -7.60 -9.24 9.87
N MET A 3 -8.79 -9.79 10.04
CA MET A 3 -9.98 -9.02 10.40
C MET A 3 -9.79 -8.45 11.80
N CYS A 4 -10.17 -7.19 12.01
CA CYS A 4 -10.13 -6.61 13.34
C CYS A 4 -11.24 -7.24 14.20
N PRO A 5 -10.93 -7.83 15.36
CA PRO A 5 -11.97 -8.37 16.23
C PRO A 5 -12.89 -7.28 16.80
N LYS A 6 -12.44 -6.01 16.82
CA LYS A 6 -13.21 -4.86 17.34
C LYS A 6 -13.97 -4.10 16.26
N HIS A 7 -13.39 -3.96 15.08
CA HIS A 7 -13.87 -3.06 14.02
C HIS A 7 -14.17 -3.79 12.71
N GLY A 8 -14.20 -5.12 12.74
CA GLY A 8 -14.49 -5.96 11.58
C GLY A 8 -13.54 -5.70 10.41
N THR A 9 -14.11 -5.63 9.21
CA THR A 9 -13.41 -5.39 7.95
C THR A 9 -13.55 -3.97 7.42
N ASP A 10 -14.46 -3.18 7.97
CA ASP A 10 -14.85 -1.87 7.42
C ASP A 10 -13.71 -0.86 7.44
N PHE A 11 -12.78 -1.03 8.38
CA PHE A 11 -11.60 -0.19 8.56
C PHE A 11 -10.31 -0.92 8.18
N LEU A 12 -10.39 -1.99 7.39
CA LEU A 12 -9.19 -2.70 6.94
C LEU A 12 -8.48 -1.88 5.87
N GLU A 13 -7.28 -1.41 6.19
CA GLU A 13 -6.44 -0.69 5.25
C GLU A 13 -5.50 -1.66 4.52
N TYR A 14 -5.16 -1.30 3.28
CA TYR A 14 -4.19 -1.99 2.47
C TYR A 14 -3.06 -1.05 2.08
N LYS A 15 -1.87 -1.61 1.90
CA LYS A 15 -0.76 -0.93 1.24
C LYS A 15 -1.05 -0.93 -0.27
N CYS A 16 -0.73 0.17 -0.94
CA CYS A 16 -0.71 0.19 -2.40
C CYS A 16 0.28 -0.84 -2.94
N ARG A 17 -0.15 -1.67 -3.90
CA ARG A 17 0.72 -2.69 -4.50
C ARG A 17 2.02 -2.08 -5.06
N TYR A 18 1.96 -0.86 -5.58
CA TYR A 18 3.04 -0.23 -6.34
C TYR A 18 3.89 0.79 -5.57
N CYS A 19 3.51 1.16 -4.34
CA CYS A 19 4.31 2.09 -3.52
C CYS A 19 4.07 1.90 -2.01
N CYS A 20 4.80 2.65 -1.20
CA CYS A 20 4.65 2.71 0.26
C CYS A 20 3.62 3.79 0.67
N SER A 21 2.38 3.67 0.18
CA SER A 21 1.26 4.52 0.58
C SER A 21 0.03 3.67 0.91
N VAL A 22 -0.88 4.20 1.72
CA VAL A 22 -2.17 3.56 1.98
C VAL A 22 -2.99 3.57 0.69
N ALA A 23 -3.60 2.44 0.38
CA ALA A 23 -4.49 2.30 -0.76
C ALA A 23 -5.88 2.85 -0.44
N VAL A 24 -6.48 3.48 -1.43
CA VAL A 24 -7.84 4.05 -1.37
C VAL A 24 -8.72 3.53 -2.50
N PHE A 25 -8.15 2.78 -3.44
CA PHE A 25 -8.87 2.09 -4.51
C PHE A 25 -8.56 0.60 -4.48
N PHE A 26 -9.56 -0.20 -4.84
CA PHE A 26 -9.43 -1.63 -5.08
C PHE A 26 -9.96 -1.93 -6.49
N CYS A 27 -9.08 -2.37 -7.37
CA CYS A 27 -9.39 -2.60 -8.78
C CYS A 27 -9.04 -4.02 -9.19
N PHE A 28 -9.69 -4.49 -10.26
CA PHE A 28 -9.41 -5.78 -10.90
C PHE A 28 -9.55 -6.99 -9.96
N GLY A 29 -10.33 -6.84 -8.89
CA GLY A 29 -10.62 -7.89 -7.89
C GLY A 29 -9.40 -8.36 -7.07
N THR A 30 -8.23 -7.75 -7.23
CA THR A 30 -6.99 -8.26 -6.63
C THR A 30 -5.97 -7.19 -6.26
N THR A 31 -6.14 -5.95 -6.70
CA THR A 31 -5.06 -4.96 -6.63
C THR A 31 -5.50 -3.69 -5.93
N HIS A 32 -4.75 -3.32 -4.88
CA HIS A 32 -4.98 -2.09 -4.12
C HIS A 32 -4.06 -0.95 -4.61
N PHE A 33 -4.63 0.24 -4.84
CA PHE A 33 -3.93 1.43 -5.33
C PHE A 33 -4.10 2.63 -4.40
N CYS A 34 -3.04 3.42 -4.21
CA CYS A 34 -3.18 4.80 -3.74
C CYS A 34 -3.66 5.69 -4.90
N ASN A 35 -4.16 6.90 -4.61
CA ASN A 35 -4.71 7.79 -5.65
C ASN A 35 -3.71 8.05 -6.79
N ALA A 36 -2.47 8.42 -6.46
CA ALA A 36 -1.48 8.76 -7.46
C ALA A 36 -1.05 7.58 -8.36
N CYS A 37 -1.03 6.35 -7.84
CA CYS A 37 -0.76 5.16 -8.65
C CYS A 37 -2.00 4.71 -9.43
N HIS A 38 -3.20 4.94 -8.90
CA HIS A 38 -4.45 4.68 -9.58
C HIS A 38 -4.63 5.61 -10.80
N ASP A 39 -4.30 6.89 -10.67
CA ASP A 39 -4.41 7.88 -11.77
C ASP A 39 -3.50 7.54 -12.98
N ASP A 40 -2.47 6.71 -12.77
CA ASP A 40 -1.53 6.26 -13.81
C ASP A 40 -1.53 4.72 -13.91
N PHE A 41 -2.66 4.06 -13.61
CA PHE A 41 -2.71 2.61 -13.43
C PHE A 41 -2.26 1.83 -14.67
N GLN A 42 -2.51 2.36 -15.88
CA GLN A 42 -2.10 1.71 -17.14
C GLN A 42 -0.58 1.55 -17.21
N ARG A 43 0.16 2.61 -16.88
CA ARG A 43 1.62 2.55 -16.79
C ARG A 43 2.04 1.66 -15.63
N MET A 44 1.46 1.84 -14.44
CA MET A 44 1.88 1.11 -13.25
C MET A 44 1.73 -0.40 -13.40
N THR A 45 0.65 -0.86 -14.03
CA THR A 45 0.39 -2.28 -14.28
C THR A 45 1.27 -2.87 -15.39
N SER A 46 1.89 -2.04 -16.23
CA SER A 46 2.83 -2.47 -17.27
C SER A 46 4.28 -2.65 -16.79
N ILE A 47 4.64 -2.11 -15.62
CA ILE A 47 6.01 -2.21 -15.10
C ILE A 47 6.22 -3.65 -14.57
N PRO A 48 7.25 -4.38 -15.03
CA PRO A 48 7.61 -5.69 -14.49
C PRO A 48 7.90 -5.62 -12.99
N LYS A 49 7.59 -6.69 -12.25
CA LYS A 49 7.74 -6.70 -10.78
C LYS A 49 9.18 -6.41 -10.35
N GLU A 50 10.14 -6.89 -11.13
CA GLU A 50 11.58 -6.78 -10.91
C GLU A 50 12.11 -5.35 -11.10
N GLU A 51 11.35 -4.51 -11.83
CA GLU A 51 11.69 -3.11 -12.11
C GLU A 51 10.95 -2.14 -11.16
N LEU A 52 10.10 -2.64 -10.27
CA LEU A 52 9.42 -1.80 -9.30
C LEU A 52 10.39 -1.26 -8.23
N PRO A 53 10.16 -0.04 -7.73
CA PRO A 53 11.03 0.56 -6.71
C PRO A 53 10.98 -0.23 -5.39
N HIS A 54 12.13 -0.38 -4.75
CA HIS A 54 12.20 -1.01 -3.44
C HIS A 54 11.72 -0.04 -2.34
N CYS A 55 11.29 -0.60 -1.21
CA CYS A 55 10.97 0.21 -0.04
C CYS A 55 12.22 1.01 0.40
N PRO A 56 12.11 2.34 0.63
CA PRO A 56 10.91 3.17 0.57
C PRO A 56 10.50 3.55 -0.87
N ALA A 57 9.28 3.14 -1.27
CA ALA A 57 8.77 3.33 -2.61
C ALA A 57 7.74 4.47 -2.66
N GLY A 58 7.90 5.37 -3.62
CA GLY A 58 7.02 6.48 -3.89
C GLY A 58 5.99 6.15 -4.97
N PRO A 59 4.94 6.98 -5.11
CA PRO A 59 3.94 6.77 -6.15
C PRO A 59 4.54 6.89 -7.55
N LYS A 60 3.85 6.33 -8.55
CA LYS A 60 4.22 6.40 -9.97
C LYS A 60 5.62 5.83 -10.29
N GLY A 61 6.03 4.79 -9.55
CA GLY A 61 7.31 4.09 -9.76
C GLY A 61 8.54 4.86 -9.27
N LYS A 62 8.37 5.88 -8.43
CA LYS A 62 9.48 6.67 -7.90
C LYS A 62 10.18 5.94 -6.76
N GLN A 63 11.51 5.81 -6.80
CA GLN A 63 12.30 5.43 -5.63
C GLN A 63 12.39 6.63 -4.67
N LEU A 64 12.04 6.45 -3.39
CA LEU A 64 12.27 7.48 -2.38
C LEU A 64 13.67 7.34 -1.80
N GLU A 65 14.19 8.46 -1.28
CA GLU A 65 15.45 8.52 -0.57
C GLU A 65 15.26 8.09 0.89
N GLY A 66 16.34 7.59 1.51
CA GLY A 66 16.35 7.13 2.89
C GLY A 66 16.04 5.64 3.05
N THR A 67 15.95 5.21 4.30
CA THR A 67 15.77 3.80 4.69
C THR A 67 14.46 3.54 5.42
N GLU A 68 13.76 4.60 5.84
CA GLU A 68 12.53 4.49 6.61
C GLU A 68 11.31 4.44 5.69
N CYS A 69 10.46 3.43 5.90
CA CYS A 69 9.23 3.29 5.15
C CYS A 69 8.20 4.34 5.61
N PRO A 70 7.56 5.10 4.69
CA PRO A 70 6.51 6.05 5.04
C PRO A 70 5.31 5.44 5.78
N LEU A 71 5.08 4.13 5.64
CA LEU A 71 4.01 3.41 6.34
C LEU A 71 4.40 2.95 7.75
N HIS A 72 5.67 3.13 8.13
CA HIS A 72 6.27 2.77 9.42
C HIS A 72 5.94 1.34 9.85
N VAL A 73 5.87 0.41 8.88
CA VAL A 73 5.65 -1.02 9.10
C VAL A 73 6.53 -1.84 8.18
N VAL A 74 6.88 -3.05 8.65
CA VAL A 74 7.49 -4.06 7.81
C VAL A 74 6.43 -4.63 6.88
N HIS A 75 6.72 -4.63 5.58
CA HIS A 75 5.80 -5.12 4.55
C HIS A 75 6.58 -5.81 3.42
N PRO A 76 5.92 -6.66 2.61
CA PRO A 76 6.51 -7.24 1.41
C PRO A 76 6.93 -6.19 0.37
N PRO A 77 7.80 -6.54 -0.59
CA PRO A 77 8.18 -5.65 -1.69
C PRO A 77 6.98 -5.13 -2.50
N THR A 78 7.22 -4.09 -3.31
CA THR A 78 6.25 -3.66 -4.32
C THR A 78 5.93 -4.77 -5.30
N GLY A 79 4.69 -4.78 -5.80
CA GLY A 79 4.15 -5.86 -6.62
C GLY A 79 3.36 -6.91 -5.82
N GLU A 80 3.38 -6.84 -4.49
CA GLU A 80 2.64 -7.76 -3.62
C GLU A 80 1.53 -7.04 -2.84
N GLU A 81 0.39 -7.72 -2.70
CA GLU A 81 -0.73 -7.27 -1.88
C GLU A 81 -0.38 -7.39 -0.41
N PHE A 82 -0.73 -6.37 0.37
CA PHE A 82 -0.46 -6.38 1.79
C PHE A 82 -1.54 -5.61 2.56
N ALA A 83 -2.23 -6.30 3.45
CA ALA A 83 -3.16 -5.68 4.39
C ALA A 83 -2.36 -5.03 5.53
N LEU A 84 -2.55 -3.73 5.75
CA LEU A 84 -1.91 -2.97 6.82
C LEU A 84 -2.56 -3.22 8.18
N GLY A 85 -3.77 -3.77 8.18
CA GLY A 85 -4.58 -4.00 9.37
C GLY A 85 -5.65 -2.91 9.54
N CYS A 86 -6.22 -2.83 10.73
CA CYS A 86 -7.30 -1.90 11.02
C CYS A 86 -6.78 -0.46 11.15
N GLY A 87 -7.21 0.44 10.27
CA GLY A 87 -6.87 1.87 10.30
C GLY A 87 -7.26 2.55 11.60
N VAL A 88 -8.40 2.19 12.20
CA VAL A 88 -8.82 2.73 13.50
C VAL A 88 -7.83 2.34 14.61
N CYS A 89 -7.39 1.08 14.65
CA CYS A 89 -6.39 0.65 15.64
C CYS A 89 -5.03 1.30 15.40
N ARG A 90 -4.62 1.46 14.13
CA ARG A 90 -3.36 2.11 13.75
C ARG A 90 -3.34 3.59 14.16
N ASN A 91 -4.46 4.29 14.00
CA ASN A 91 -4.60 5.71 14.36
C ASN A 91 -5.00 5.95 15.82
N ALA A 92 -5.48 4.93 16.55
CA ALA A 92 -5.80 5.06 17.97
C ALA A 92 -4.55 5.25 18.86
N HIS A 93 -3.35 4.95 18.34
CA HIS A 93 -2.09 5.19 19.05
C HIS A 93 -1.55 6.63 18.90
N THR A 94 -2.31 7.55 18.28
CA THR A 94 -1.91 8.95 18.07
C THR A 94 -2.76 9.98 18.85
N PHE A 95 -3.34 9.60 19.99
CA PHE A 95 -3.99 10.54 20.92
C PHE A 95 -3.46 10.38 22.35
#